data_AF-T2M9U4-F1
#
_entry.id   AF-T2M9U4-F1
#
_cell.length_a   1.000
_cell.length_b   1.000
_cell.length_c   1.000
_cell.angle_alpha   90.00
_cell.angle_beta   90.00
_cell.angle_gamma   90.00
#
_symmetry.space_group_name_H-M   'P 1'
#
loop_
_entity.id
_entity.type
_entity.pdbx_description
1 polymer ?
#
loop_
_entity_poly.entity_id
_entity_poly.type
_entity_poly.pdbx_seq_one_letter_code
_entity_poly.pdbx_strand_id
1 'polypeptide(L)'
;RCGKDYFMNAKGKYITKEECNFHWGKLRRVKEKGLFSTQYSCCQSSESGKPCSFSRLHVCDKMTPLNEFVSTRNCINVDAKQKVLALDCEMCYTTQGLELTRLTIVDFQLQPMIDLYVKPTNPIVDYNTRFSGVTKEHLQNITTTLEDIQDILLDILHKDTILLGHSLESDLFALKMIHKKVVDTSIVFPHRLGHPFKRALRNLMADHLQKIIQNGEAGHDSSEDARACMELMKYKFKEDMKKKNRSAISLPSFYSSKSI
;
A
#
# COMPACT_ATOMS: atom_id res chain seq x y z
N ARG A 1 6.57 -3.13 14.96
CA ARG A 1 7.85 -3.83 15.29
C ARG A 1 7.73 -4.58 16.62
N CYS A 2 8.74 -4.66 17.49
CA CYS A 2 8.76 -5.54 18.68
C CYS A 2 7.66 -5.28 19.72
N GLY A 3 6.88 -4.19 19.58
CA GLY A 3 5.73 -3.88 20.43
C GLY A 3 6.08 -3.43 21.84
N LYS A 4 7.37 -3.21 22.15
CA LYS A 4 7.82 -2.71 23.45
C LYS A 4 7.66 -1.19 23.53
N ASP A 5 7.29 -0.72 24.72
CA ASP A 5 7.29 0.70 25.05
C ASP A 5 8.71 1.27 25.08
N TYR A 6 8.84 2.54 24.71
CA TYR A 6 10.09 3.26 24.74
C TYR A 6 9.86 4.75 24.98
N PHE A 7 10.89 5.44 25.45
CA PHE A 7 10.82 6.83 25.85
C PHE A 7 11.75 7.71 25.02
N MET A 8 11.25 8.88 24.65
CA MET A 8 12.01 9.97 24.03
C MET A 8 11.84 11.24 24.87
N ASN A 9 12.85 12.10 24.86
CA ASN A 9 12.75 13.40 25.52
C ASN A 9 11.96 14.41 24.65
N ALA A 10 11.69 15.60 25.20
CA ALA A 10 10.97 16.67 24.51
C ALA A 10 11.66 17.17 23.21
N LYS A 11 12.95 16.85 23.00
CA LYS A 11 13.71 17.18 21.79
C LYS A 11 13.71 16.03 20.76
N GLY A 12 12.91 14.98 20.96
CA GLY A 12 12.83 13.82 20.07
C GLY A 12 14.03 12.86 20.17
N LYS A 13 14.87 12.97 21.20
CA LYS A 13 16.01 12.08 21.40
C LYS A 13 15.61 10.87 22.25
N TYR A 14 16.00 9.68 21.81
CA TYR A 14 15.77 8.43 22.54
C TYR A 14 16.44 8.44 23.93
N ILE A 15 15.65 8.12 24.95
CA ILE A 15 16.11 7.86 26.32
C ILE A 15 16.33 6.36 26.49
N THR A 16 15.41 5.54 25.97
CA THR A 16 15.56 4.08 25.92
C THR A 16 16.80 3.70 25.11
N LYS A 17 17.71 2.96 25.73
CA LYS A 17 18.96 2.47 25.11
C LYS A 17 18.88 1.03 24.64
N GLU A 18 17.79 0.32 24.96
CA GLU A 18 17.58 -1.05 24.52
C GLU A 18 17.43 -1.13 23.00
N GLU A 19 17.93 -2.24 22.45
CA GLU A 19 17.78 -2.55 21.03
C GLU A 19 16.41 -3.19 20.75
N CYS A 20 15.86 -2.85 19.59
CA CYS A 20 14.60 -3.39 19.11
C CYS A 20 14.84 -4.72 18.39
N ASN A 21 14.62 -5.82 19.11
CA ASN A 21 14.70 -7.18 18.58
C ASN A 21 13.30 -7.71 18.21
N PHE A 22 13.09 -8.16 16.96
CA PHE A 22 11.78 -8.61 16.46
C PHE A 22 11.89 -9.63 15.32
N HIS A 23 10.77 -10.28 15.01
CA HIS A 23 10.56 -11.01 13.76
C HIS A 23 9.86 -10.08 12.78
N TRP A 24 10.43 -9.85 11.59
CA TRP A 24 9.75 -9.03 10.57
C TRP A 24 8.69 -9.82 9.81
N GLY A 25 8.82 -11.15 9.76
CA GLY A 25 7.86 -12.03 9.11
C GLY A 25 6.63 -12.26 9.98
N LYS A 26 5.51 -12.55 9.34
CA LYS A 26 4.28 -13.01 10.04
C LYS A 26 4.37 -14.52 10.32
N LEU A 27 3.71 -14.97 11.39
CA LEU A 27 3.48 -16.39 11.62
C LEU A 27 2.61 -16.97 10.49
N ARG A 28 3.03 -18.13 9.98
CA ARG A 28 2.29 -18.89 8.96
C ARG A 28 2.13 -20.33 9.42
N ARG A 29 0.95 -20.87 9.18
CA ARG A 29 0.68 -22.29 9.36
C ARG A 29 1.20 -23.05 8.15
N VAL A 30 2.17 -23.93 8.37
CA VAL A 30 2.82 -24.73 7.33
C VAL A 30 2.51 -26.20 7.60
N LYS A 31 2.33 -26.98 6.53
CA LYS A 31 2.13 -28.42 6.63
C LYS A 31 3.41 -29.11 6.19
N GLU A 32 4.10 -29.75 7.13
CA GLU A 32 5.31 -30.52 6.86
C GLU A 32 5.09 -31.97 7.28
N LYS A 33 5.35 -32.92 6.36
CA LYS A 33 5.21 -34.37 6.58
C LYS A 33 3.87 -34.78 7.20
N GLY A 34 2.79 -34.07 6.87
CA GLY A 34 1.44 -34.34 7.38
C GLY A 34 1.07 -33.63 8.69
N LEU A 35 2.04 -33.11 9.44
CA LEU A 35 1.82 -32.30 10.63
C LEU A 35 1.69 -30.82 10.28
N PHE A 36 0.87 -30.10 11.05
CA PHE A 36 0.80 -28.65 10.98
C PHE A 36 1.71 -28.04 12.04
N SER A 37 2.58 -27.13 11.61
CA SER A 37 3.38 -26.28 12.50
C SER A 37 3.06 -24.81 12.20
N THR A 38 3.28 -23.95 13.19
CA THR A 38 3.19 -22.50 13.02
C THR A 38 4.59 -21.93 13.14
N GLN A 39 5.08 -21.28 12.08
CA GLN A 39 6.44 -20.76 12.02
C GLN A 39 6.48 -19.36 11.41
N TYR A 40 7.45 -18.55 11.84
CA TYR A 40 7.66 -17.22 11.29
C TYR A 40 8.15 -17.29 9.85
N SER A 41 7.57 -16.49 8.97
CA SER A 41 7.98 -16.43 7.55
C SER A 41 9.39 -15.85 7.33
N CYS A 42 10.01 -15.25 8.35
CA CYS A 42 11.34 -14.65 8.26
C CYS A 42 12.50 -15.59 8.55
N CYS A 43 12.31 -16.57 9.45
CA CYS A 43 13.39 -17.45 9.93
C CYS A 43 12.92 -18.87 10.23
N GLN A 44 11.63 -19.17 10.00
CA GLN A 44 11.01 -20.48 10.26
C GLN A 44 11.08 -20.91 11.74
N SER A 45 11.42 -20.00 12.67
CA SER A 45 11.33 -20.31 14.09
C SER A 45 9.87 -20.44 14.53
N SER A 46 9.66 -21.17 15.62
CA SER A 46 8.36 -21.24 16.30
C SER A 46 7.93 -19.87 16.84
N GLU A 47 6.69 -19.78 17.30
CA GLU A 47 6.14 -18.61 17.98
C GLU A 47 6.97 -18.15 19.19
N SER A 48 7.52 -19.11 19.95
CA SER A 48 8.43 -18.89 21.08
C SER A 48 9.90 -18.70 20.67
N GLY A 49 10.19 -18.73 19.37
CA GLY A 49 11.55 -18.59 18.84
C GLY A 49 12.13 -17.20 19.08
N LYS A 50 13.43 -17.13 19.37
CA LYS A 50 14.14 -15.86 19.53
C LYS A 50 14.01 -14.98 18.27
N PRO A 51 13.85 -13.65 18.41
CA PRO A 51 13.82 -12.73 17.29
C PRO A 51 14.99 -12.92 16.32
N CYS A 52 14.73 -12.89 15.02
CA CYS A 52 15.75 -13.04 13.97
C CYS A 52 16.21 -11.73 13.34
N SER A 53 15.73 -10.59 13.83
CA SER A 53 16.10 -9.28 13.31
C SER A 53 16.19 -8.25 14.42
N PHE A 54 17.02 -7.25 14.15
CA PHE A 54 17.36 -6.23 15.12
C PHE A 54 17.30 -4.84 14.46
N SER A 55 17.01 -3.83 15.28
CA SER A 55 17.20 -2.42 14.97
C SER A 55 17.73 -1.72 16.21
N ARG A 56 18.55 -0.69 16.02
CA ARG A 56 19.17 0.06 17.12
C ARG A 56 18.16 0.81 17.98
N LEU A 57 17.00 1.14 17.41
CA LEU A 57 16.00 1.98 18.04
C LEU A 57 14.61 1.35 17.88
N HIS A 58 13.77 1.57 18.89
CA HIS A 58 12.36 1.22 18.83
C HIS A 58 11.60 2.17 17.91
N VAL A 59 10.56 1.66 17.25
CA VAL A 59 9.70 2.44 16.38
C VAL A 59 8.24 2.24 16.79
N CYS A 60 7.40 3.23 16.49
CA CYS A 60 5.98 3.19 16.73
C CYS A 60 5.21 3.43 15.44
N ASP A 61 4.01 2.87 15.37
CA ASP A 61 3.05 3.16 14.30
C ASP A 61 2.12 4.30 14.78
N LYS A 62 2.73 5.42 15.22
CA LYS A 62 1.99 6.57 15.74
C LYS A 62 0.99 7.09 14.71
N MET A 63 -0.23 7.34 15.16
CA MET A 63 -1.25 7.98 14.34
C MET A 63 -1.19 9.50 14.53
N THR A 64 -0.85 10.21 13.46
CA THR A 64 -1.04 11.65 13.30
C THR A 64 -2.53 12.03 13.40
N PRO A 65 -2.89 13.11 14.11
CA PRO A 65 -4.25 13.63 14.13
C PRO A 65 -4.76 14.06 12.74
N LEU A 66 -6.06 13.83 12.46
CA LEU A 66 -6.65 14.12 11.15
C LEU A 66 -6.75 15.61 10.78
N ASN A 67 -6.61 16.52 11.75
CA ASN A 67 -6.61 17.96 11.48
C ASN A 67 -5.37 18.45 10.71
N GLU A 68 -4.32 17.62 10.62
CA GLU A 68 -3.14 17.88 9.80
C GLU A 68 -3.32 17.42 8.34
N PHE A 69 -4.47 16.84 7.98
CA PHE A 69 -4.67 16.24 6.67
C PHE A 69 -5.28 17.23 5.67
N VAL A 70 -4.79 17.21 4.44
CA VAL A 70 -5.36 17.97 3.33
C VAL A 70 -6.40 17.15 2.57
N SER A 71 -7.53 17.76 2.22
CA SER A 71 -8.59 17.09 1.46
C SER A 71 -8.55 17.46 -0.02
N THR A 72 -8.72 16.46 -0.88
CA THR A 72 -8.88 16.69 -2.33
C THR A 72 -10.06 17.63 -2.63
N ARG A 73 -9.86 18.55 -3.57
CA ARG A 73 -10.80 19.64 -3.90
C ARG A 73 -11.60 19.31 -5.17
N ASN A 74 -12.70 20.03 -5.38
CA ASN A 74 -13.43 19.91 -6.65
C ASN A 74 -12.53 20.39 -7.81
N CYS A 75 -12.68 19.77 -8.99
CA CYS A 75 -12.01 20.29 -10.17
C CYS A 75 -12.68 21.62 -10.56
N ILE A 76 -11.89 22.67 -10.79
CA ILE A 76 -12.39 23.96 -11.27
C ILE A 76 -12.85 23.84 -12.74
N ASN A 77 -12.28 22.88 -13.48
CA ASN A 77 -12.65 22.60 -14.87
C ASN A 77 -13.66 21.44 -14.94
N VAL A 78 -14.92 21.79 -15.27
CA VAL A 78 -16.04 20.84 -15.33
C VAL A 78 -15.90 19.83 -16.49
N ASP A 79 -15.08 20.14 -17.50
CA ASP A 79 -14.82 19.26 -18.65
C ASP A 79 -13.65 18.28 -18.42
N ALA A 80 -13.01 18.33 -17.25
CA ALA A 80 -11.98 17.37 -16.90
C ALA A 80 -12.61 15.97 -16.78
N LYS A 81 -12.34 15.11 -17.79
CA LYS A 81 -12.75 13.70 -17.77
C LYS A 81 -12.34 13.06 -16.45
N GLN A 82 -13.22 12.23 -15.88
CA GLN A 82 -12.90 11.40 -14.73
C GLN A 82 -11.64 10.59 -15.01
N LYS A 83 -10.60 10.79 -14.19
CA LYS A 83 -9.33 10.08 -14.28
C LYS A 83 -9.33 8.89 -13.32
N VAL A 84 -8.69 7.81 -13.74
CA VAL A 84 -8.36 6.67 -12.87
C VAL A 84 -6.84 6.66 -12.73
N LEU A 85 -6.34 6.83 -11.52
CA LEU A 85 -4.91 6.89 -11.23
C LEU A 85 -4.59 5.86 -10.17
N ALA A 86 -3.51 5.10 -10.37
CA ALA A 86 -3.01 4.18 -9.36
C ALA A 86 -1.84 4.81 -8.61
N LEU A 87 -1.84 4.66 -7.29
CA LEU A 87 -0.90 5.27 -6.36
C LEU A 87 -0.31 4.19 -5.46
N ASP A 88 0.99 4.31 -5.22
CA ASP A 88 1.72 3.52 -4.23
C ASP A 88 2.83 4.36 -3.60
N CYS A 89 3.07 4.18 -2.30
CA CYS A 89 4.05 4.91 -1.52
C CYS A 89 5.04 3.97 -0.85
N GLU A 90 6.29 4.42 -0.77
CA GLU A 90 7.29 3.82 0.10
C GLU A 90 7.50 4.68 1.35
N MET A 91 7.55 4.04 2.51
CA MET A 91 7.67 4.71 3.82
C MET A 91 8.89 4.24 4.60
N CYS A 92 9.40 5.14 5.44
CA CYS A 92 10.41 4.85 6.44
C CYS A 92 9.88 5.13 7.85
N TYR A 93 10.57 4.59 8.87
CA TYR A 93 10.30 4.97 10.25
C TYR A 93 11.17 6.16 10.65
N THR A 94 10.53 7.16 11.23
CA THR A 94 11.16 8.33 11.84
C THR A 94 10.85 8.37 13.34
N THR A 95 11.35 9.39 14.02
CA THR A 95 11.02 9.65 15.43
C THR A 95 9.52 9.89 15.68
N GLN A 96 8.72 10.18 14.65
CA GLN A 96 7.28 10.41 14.76
C GLN A 96 6.40 9.29 14.18
N GLY A 97 6.98 8.23 13.65
CA GLY A 97 6.25 7.09 13.10
C GLY A 97 6.61 6.82 11.64
N LEU A 98 5.68 6.28 10.87
CA LEU A 98 5.86 6.07 9.44
C LEU A 98 5.68 7.38 8.66
N GLU A 99 6.68 7.75 7.87
CA GLU A 99 6.63 8.92 6.98
C GLU A 99 7.01 8.55 5.54
N LEU A 100 6.44 9.29 4.60
CA LEU A 100 6.63 9.12 3.17
C LEU A 100 8.09 9.33 2.74
N THR A 101 8.58 8.46 1.86
CA THR A 101 9.93 8.56 1.28
C THR A 101 9.96 8.46 -0.23
N ARG A 102 8.97 7.82 -0.86
CA ARG A 102 8.80 7.81 -2.31
C ARG A 102 7.32 7.72 -2.63
N LEU A 103 6.88 8.44 -3.66
CA LEU A 103 5.52 8.40 -4.17
C LEU A 103 5.58 8.07 -5.66
N THR A 104 4.79 7.08 -6.08
CA THR A 104 4.54 6.82 -7.49
C THR A 104 3.06 6.95 -7.81
N ILE A 105 2.74 7.63 -8.91
CA ILE A 105 1.41 7.64 -9.53
C ILE A 105 1.53 7.23 -10.98
N VAL A 106 0.68 6.29 -11.40
CA VAL A 106 0.57 5.84 -12.78
C VAL A 106 -0.84 6.06 -13.32
N ASP A 107 -0.91 6.38 -14.61
CA ASP A 107 -2.18 6.58 -15.29
C ASP A 107 -2.86 5.26 -15.70
N PHE A 108 -4.03 5.38 -16.33
CA PHE A 108 -4.75 4.23 -16.85
C PHE A 108 -4.01 3.52 -17.99
N GLN A 109 -3.01 4.12 -18.62
CA GLN A 109 -2.15 3.54 -19.66
C GLN A 109 -0.87 2.91 -19.07
N LEU A 110 -0.77 2.82 -17.74
CA LEU A 110 0.40 2.30 -17.01
C LEU A 110 1.66 3.17 -17.16
N GLN A 111 1.50 4.42 -17.58
CA GLN A 111 2.60 5.37 -17.68
C GLN A 111 2.78 6.11 -16.36
N PRO A 112 4.02 6.27 -15.88
CA PRO A 112 4.29 7.04 -14.68
C PRO A 112 3.99 8.52 -14.93
N MET A 113 3.13 9.09 -14.09
CA MET A 113 2.86 10.52 -14.03
C MET A 113 3.73 11.22 -12.99
N ILE A 114 3.95 10.55 -11.86
CA ILE A 114 4.80 11.01 -10.76
C ILE A 114 5.61 9.80 -10.30
N ASP A 115 6.92 9.99 -10.10
CA ASP A 115 7.79 9.05 -9.40
C ASP A 115 8.88 9.90 -8.72
N LEU A 116 8.65 10.24 -7.45
CA LEU A 116 9.46 11.21 -6.72
C LEU A 116 9.85 10.67 -5.35
N TYR A 117 11.11 10.86 -4.98
CA TYR A 117 11.55 10.73 -3.60
C TYR A 117 11.13 11.96 -2.79
N VAL A 118 10.85 11.72 -1.51
CA VAL A 118 10.36 12.73 -0.56
C VAL A 118 11.27 12.70 0.65
N LYS A 119 11.65 13.89 1.13
CA LYS A 119 12.43 14.03 2.35
C LYS A 119 11.49 14.04 3.56
N PRO A 120 11.59 13.07 4.48
CA PRO A 120 10.82 13.10 5.71
C PRO A 120 11.17 14.32 6.56
N THR A 121 10.18 14.92 7.20
CA THR A 121 10.35 16.09 8.08
C THR A 121 11.13 15.74 9.33
N ASN A 122 10.92 14.54 9.87
CA ASN A 122 11.57 14.11 11.10
C ASN A 122 12.80 13.22 10.82
N PRO A 123 13.75 13.14 11.78
CA PRO A 123 14.91 12.28 11.64
C PRO A 123 14.52 10.82 11.39
N ILE A 124 15.03 10.24 10.31
CA ILE A 124 14.85 8.83 9.95
C ILE A 124 15.59 7.96 10.96
N VAL A 125 14.86 7.00 11.52
CA VAL A 125 15.33 5.99 12.46
C VAL A 125 15.66 4.69 11.73
N ASP A 126 14.84 4.33 10.74
CA ASP A 126 15.00 3.13 9.93
C ASP A 126 14.39 3.36 8.55
N TYR A 127 15.21 3.26 7.49
CA TYR A 127 14.79 3.43 6.09
C TYR A 127 13.78 2.38 5.64
N ASN A 128 13.63 1.30 6.41
CA ASN A 128 12.72 0.21 6.11
C ASN A 128 13.02 -0.47 4.76
N THR A 129 14.28 -0.41 4.29
CA THR A 129 14.74 -0.77 2.95
C THR A 129 14.29 -2.15 2.48
N ARG A 130 14.22 -3.14 3.39
CA ARG A 130 13.70 -4.49 3.08
C ARG A 130 12.30 -4.46 2.45
N PHE A 131 11.49 -3.49 2.84
CA PHE A 131 10.13 -3.31 2.34
C PHE A 131 10.07 -2.15 1.36
N SER A 132 10.74 -1.03 1.65
CA SER A 132 10.61 0.20 0.87
C SER A 132 11.50 0.30 -0.37
N GLY A 133 12.58 -0.49 -0.42
CA GLY A 133 13.66 -0.33 -1.39
C GLY A 133 14.41 1.00 -1.33
N VAL A 134 14.07 1.89 -0.39
CA VAL A 134 14.72 3.18 -0.21
C VAL A 134 15.96 3.04 0.66
N THR A 135 17.08 3.59 0.19
CA THR A 135 18.33 3.66 0.94
C THR A 135 18.63 5.09 1.38
N LYS A 136 19.66 5.25 2.22
CA LYS A 136 20.16 6.57 2.64
C LYS A 136 20.63 7.41 1.46
N GLU A 137 21.27 6.76 0.49
CA GLU A 137 21.83 7.38 -0.71
C GLU A 137 20.72 7.97 -1.59
N HIS A 138 19.58 7.27 -1.71
CA HIS A 138 18.42 7.77 -2.45
C HIS A 138 17.89 9.09 -1.88
N LEU A 139 17.96 9.30 -0.56
CA LEU A 139 17.43 10.50 0.11
C LEU A 139 18.47 11.59 0.38
N GLN A 140 19.76 11.36 0.12
CA GLN A 140 20.84 12.25 0.57
C GLN A 140 20.72 13.69 0.04
N ASN A 141 20.27 13.85 -1.20
CA ASN A 141 20.15 15.15 -1.88
C ASN A 141 18.70 15.55 -2.17
N ILE A 142 17.73 14.81 -1.63
CA ILE A 142 16.32 15.10 -1.84
C ILE A 142 15.92 16.27 -0.95
N THR A 143 15.24 17.24 -1.56
CA THR A 143 14.76 18.45 -0.89
C THR A 143 13.24 18.56 -0.90
N THR A 144 12.58 17.87 -1.84
CA THR A 144 11.12 17.78 -1.95
C THR A 144 10.50 17.33 -0.63
N THR A 145 9.60 18.14 -0.08
CA THR A 145 8.91 17.85 1.18
C THR A 145 7.55 17.21 0.96
N LEU A 146 6.88 16.82 2.06
CA LEU A 146 5.51 16.33 1.99
C LEU A 146 4.56 17.41 1.47
N GLU A 147 4.75 18.67 1.87
CA GLU A 147 3.95 19.81 1.43
C GLU A 147 4.08 20.04 -0.08
N ASP A 148 5.31 19.98 -0.63
CA ASP A 148 5.54 20.08 -2.07
C ASP A 148 4.77 19.00 -2.84
N ILE A 149 4.77 17.77 -2.31
CA ILE A 149 4.03 16.64 -2.90
C ILE A 149 2.53 16.85 -2.79
N GLN A 150 2.03 17.33 -1.66
CA GLN A 150 0.61 17.62 -1.48
C GLN A 150 0.12 18.67 -2.46
N ASP A 151 0.89 19.73 -2.70
CA ASP A 151 0.55 20.76 -3.67
C ASP A 151 0.47 20.18 -5.09
N ILE A 152 1.47 19.38 -5.51
CA ILE A 152 1.44 18.67 -6.79
C ILE A 152 0.21 17.75 -6.89
N LEU A 153 -0.09 17.01 -5.82
CA LEU A 153 -1.22 16.09 -5.79
C LEU A 153 -2.56 16.80 -5.86
N LEU A 154 -2.72 17.97 -5.24
CA LEU A 154 -3.97 18.74 -5.28
C LEU A 154 -4.29 19.27 -6.69
N ASP A 155 -3.28 19.42 -7.55
CA ASP A 155 -3.45 19.79 -8.95
C ASP A 155 -3.91 18.63 -9.84
N ILE A 156 -3.61 17.37 -9.48
CA ILE A 156 -3.92 16.18 -10.30
C ILE A 156 -5.03 15.28 -9.72
N LEU A 157 -5.16 15.23 -8.39
CA LEU A 157 -6.13 14.45 -7.63
C LEU A 157 -7.29 15.32 -7.18
N HIS A 158 -8.26 15.48 -8.07
CA HIS A 158 -9.54 16.09 -7.73
C HIS A 158 -10.44 15.10 -6.98
N LYS A 159 -11.47 15.63 -6.31
CA LYS A 159 -12.48 14.86 -5.57
C LYS A 159 -13.14 13.74 -6.41
N ASP A 160 -13.25 13.97 -7.72
CA ASP A 160 -13.89 13.03 -8.66
C ASP A 160 -12.94 12.06 -9.34
N THR A 161 -11.62 12.24 -9.19
CA THR A 161 -10.61 11.26 -9.61
C THR A 161 -10.84 9.96 -8.84
N ILE A 162 -10.71 8.81 -9.51
CA ILE A 162 -10.73 7.50 -8.86
C ILE A 162 -9.30 7.14 -8.52
N LEU A 163 -8.99 7.09 -7.22
CA LEU A 163 -7.69 6.67 -6.72
C LEU A 163 -7.68 5.16 -6.49
N LEU A 164 -6.73 4.48 -7.13
CA LEU A 164 -6.56 3.03 -7.07
C LEU A 164 -5.25 2.68 -6.35
N GLY A 165 -5.25 1.61 -5.56
CA GLY A 165 -4.02 1.09 -4.95
C GLY A 165 -4.28 -0.19 -4.15
N HIS A 166 -3.36 -0.56 -3.27
CA HIS A 166 -3.46 -1.76 -2.44
C HIS A 166 -3.19 -1.44 -0.97
N SER A 167 -4.22 -1.54 -0.13
CA SER A 167 -4.14 -1.11 1.29
C SER A 167 -3.78 0.38 1.45
N LEU A 168 -4.49 1.22 0.68
CA LEU A 168 -4.26 2.66 0.56
C LEU A 168 -4.44 3.42 1.87
N GLU A 169 -4.94 2.79 2.94
CA GLU A 169 -4.98 3.43 4.24
C GLU A 169 -3.59 3.87 4.71
N SER A 170 -2.54 3.10 4.43
CA SER A 170 -1.18 3.42 4.88
C SER A 170 -0.60 4.55 4.04
N ASP A 171 -0.80 4.51 2.72
CA ASP A 171 -0.36 5.52 1.76
C ASP A 171 -1.02 6.88 2.04
N LEU A 172 -2.35 6.92 2.17
CA LEU A 172 -3.09 8.16 2.44
C LEU A 172 -2.74 8.75 3.81
N PHE A 173 -2.40 7.91 4.78
CA PHE A 173 -1.92 8.35 6.08
C PHE A 173 -0.54 8.99 6.00
N ALA A 174 0.40 8.34 5.30
CA ALA A 174 1.75 8.87 5.09
C ALA A 174 1.74 10.16 4.27
N LEU A 175 0.82 10.27 3.31
CA LEU A 175 0.57 11.47 2.51
C LEU A 175 -0.19 12.57 3.29
N LYS A 176 -0.72 12.27 4.48
CA LYS A 176 -1.65 13.12 5.23
C LYS A 176 -2.75 13.68 4.33
N MET A 177 -3.38 12.82 3.52
CA MET A 177 -4.44 13.24 2.59
C MET A 177 -5.76 12.51 2.81
N ILE A 178 -6.86 13.23 2.58
CA ILE A 178 -8.22 12.68 2.57
C ILE A 178 -8.75 12.69 1.14
N HIS A 179 -9.01 11.49 0.61
CA HIS A 179 -9.63 11.28 -0.69
C HIS A 179 -10.76 10.25 -0.57
N LYS A 180 -11.92 10.55 -1.17
CA LYS A 180 -13.15 9.76 -0.96
C LYS A 180 -13.40 8.70 -2.02
N LYS A 181 -12.93 8.89 -3.25
CA LYS A 181 -13.18 7.98 -4.37
C LYS A 181 -12.05 6.97 -4.52
N VAL A 182 -11.94 6.09 -3.53
CA VAL A 182 -10.88 5.08 -3.46
C VAL A 182 -11.40 3.73 -3.94
N VAL A 183 -10.61 3.06 -4.79
CA VAL A 183 -10.72 1.65 -5.11
C VAL A 183 -9.51 0.94 -4.53
N ASP A 184 -9.71 0.16 -3.48
CA ASP A 184 -8.63 -0.59 -2.84
C ASP A 184 -8.68 -2.06 -3.27
N THR A 185 -7.63 -2.52 -3.94
CA THR A 185 -7.55 -3.91 -4.43
C THR A 185 -7.57 -4.94 -3.30
N SER A 186 -7.12 -4.59 -2.08
CA SER A 186 -7.21 -5.48 -0.91
C SER A 186 -8.65 -5.71 -0.45
N ILE A 187 -9.57 -4.80 -0.79
CA ILE A 187 -11.01 -4.89 -0.54
C ILE A 187 -11.72 -5.56 -1.72
N VAL A 188 -11.37 -5.19 -2.96
CA VAL A 188 -11.96 -5.78 -4.18
C VAL A 188 -11.68 -7.28 -4.29
N PHE A 189 -10.52 -7.73 -3.78
CA PHE A 189 -10.12 -9.13 -3.75
C PHE A 189 -10.01 -9.62 -2.29
N PRO A 190 -11.15 -9.86 -1.62
CA PRO A 190 -11.18 -10.12 -0.19
C PRO A 190 -10.45 -11.42 0.17
N HIS A 191 -9.87 -11.43 1.37
CA HIS A 191 -9.32 -12.65 1.94
C HIS A 191 -10.45 -13.62 2.32
N ARG A 192 -10.24 -14.93 2.14
CA ARG A 192 -11.26 -15.97 2.44
C ARG A 192 -11.73 -15.96 3.89
N LEU A 193 -10.86 -15.59 4.83
CA LEU A 193 -11.19 -15.48 6.26
C LEU A 193 -11.84 -14.15 6.65
N GLY A 194 -12.05 -13.22 5.70
CA GLY A 194 -12.58 -11.89 5.98
C GLY A 194 -11.59 -10.99 6.73
N HIS A 195 -12.08 -9.82 7.14
CA HIS A 195 -11.31 -8.86 7.93
C HIS A 195 -10.89 -9.44 9.30
N PRO A 196 -9.73 -9.04 9.86
CA PRO A 196 -8.79 -8.03 9.35
C PRO A 196 -7.77 -8.56 8.33
N PHE A 197 -7.89 -9.81 7.87
CA PHE A 197 -6.92 -10.42 6.96
C PHE A 197 -7.05 -9.85 5.54
N LYS A 198 -5.92 -9.51 4.93
CA LYS A 198 -5.80 -9.03 3.54
C LYS A 198 -4.90 -9.96 2.74
N ARG A 199 -5.20 -10.16 1.45
CA ARG A 199 -4.30 -10.88 0.52
C ARG A 199 -3.19 -9.92 0.08
N ALA A 200 -1.94 -10.37 0.08
CA ALA A 200 -0.83 -9.56 -0.44
C ALA A 200 -0.95 -9.36 -1.95
N LEU A 201 -0.58 -8.18 -2.46
CA LEU A 201 -0.63 -7.84 -3.88
C LEU A 201 0.08 -8.88 -4.76
N ARG A 202 1.30 -9.30 -4.39
CA ARG A 202 2.04 -10.36 -5.09
C ARG A 202 1.25 -11.67 -5.26
N ASN A 203 0.46 -12.06 -4.26
CA ASN A 203 -0.36 -13.26 -4.35
C ASN A 203 -1.55 -13.03 -5.29
N LEU A 204 -2.15 -11.83 -5.28
CA LEU A 204 -3.21 -11.47 -6.21
C LEU A 204 -2.71 -11.51 -7.67
N MET A 205 -1.53 -10.95 -7.92
CA MET A 205 -0.90 -10.94 -9.24
C MET A 205 -0.57 -12.34 -9.71
N ALA A 206 -0.01 -13.19 -8.84
CA ALA A 206 0.26 -14.58 -9.17
C ALA A 206 -1.03 -15.35 -9.49
N ASP A 207 -2.05 -15.25 -8.63
CA ASP A 207 -3.27 -16.06 -8.75
C ASP A 207 -4.12 -15.63 -9.96
N HIS A 208 -4.23 -14.33 -10.25
CA HIS A 208 -5.16 -13.81 -11.27
C HIS A 208 -4.49 -13.53 -12.62
N LEU A 209 -3.23 -13.12 -12.63
CA LEU A 209 -2.51 -12.70 -13.83
C LEU A 209 -1.32 -13.60 -14.16
N GLN A 210 -0.98 -14.58 -13.30
CA GLN A 210 0.20 -15.44 -13.47
C GLN A 210 1.50 -14.62 -13.60
N LYS A 211 1.54 -13.46 -12.93
CA LYS A 211 2.71 -12.57 -12.87
C LYS A 211 3.33 -12.61 -11.50
N ILE A 212 4.66 -12.66 -11.47
CA ILE A 212 5.43 -12.58 -10.23
C ILE A 212 6.00 -11.17 -10.11
N ILE A 213 5.75 -10.52 -8.98
CA ILE A 213 6.21 -9.17 -8.62
C ILE A 213 6.86 -9.23 -7.23
N GLN A 214 7.59 -8.19 -6.82
CA GLN A 214 8.22 -8.09 -5.49
C GLN A 214 9.19 -9.25 -5.18
N ASN A 215 9.88 -9.77 -6.20
CA ASN A 215 10.80 -10.90 -6.08
C ASN A 215 12.25 -10.50 -5.76
N GLY A 216 12.56 -9.20 -5.81
CA GLY A 216 13.90 -8.69 -5.54
C GLY A 216 14.23 -8.68 -4.06
N GLU A 217 15.52 -8.85 -3.73
CA GLU A 217 16.02 -8.67 -2.36
C GLU A 217 16.18 -7.19 -1.98
N ALA A 218 16.09 -6.30 -2.98
CA ALA A 218 16.31 -4.86 -2.84
C ALA A 218 15.13 -4.11 -2.20
N GLY A 219 14.02 -4.78 -1.85
CA GLY A 219 12.78 -4.15 -1.38
C GLY A 219 11.72 -4.05 -2.47
N HIS A 220 10.59 -3.41 -2.16
CA HIS A 220 9.54 -3.17 -3.14
C HIS A 220 9.88 -1.96 -4.03
N ASP A 221 9.19 -1.88 -5.16
CA ASP A 221 9.23 -0.73 -6.05
C ASP A 221 7.80 -0.23 -6.25
N SER A 222 7.48 0.91 -5.65
CA SER A 222 6.17 1.57 -5.81
C SER A 222 5.72 1.72 -7.27
N SER A 223 6.64 1.80 -8.22
CA SER A 223 6.31 1.83 -9.64
C SER A 223 5.81 0.50 -10.20
N GLU A 224 6.38 -0.63 -9.76
CA GLU A 224 5.87 -1.97 -10.05
C GLU A 224 4.50 -2.17 -9.39
N ASP A 225 4.36 -1.78 -8.12
CA ASP A 225 3.17 -2.02 -7.31
C ASP A 225 1.96 -1.18 -7.79
N ALA A 226 2.14 0.10 -8.11
CA ALA A 226 1.09 0.95 -8.67
C ALA A 226 0.60 0.41 -10.03
N ARG A 227 1.52 -0.05 -10.90
CA ARG A 227 1.17 -0.66 -12.19
C ARG A 227 0.43 -1.98 -11.99
N ALA A 228 0.90 -2.83 -11.09
CA ALA A 228 0.27 -4.09 -10.75
C ALA A 228 -1.18 -3.89 -10.28
N CYS A 229 -1.45 -2.88 -9.44
CA CYS A 229 -2.81 -2.53 -9.02
C CYS A 229 -3.72 -2.17 -10.21
N MET A 230 -3.22 -1.32 -11.11
CA MET A 230 -3.96 -0.91 -12.32
C MET A 230 -4.25 -2.09 -13.26
N GLU A 231 -3.25 -2.96 -13.49
CA GLU A 231 -3.44 -4.18 -14.29
C GLU A 231 -4.46 -5.13 -13.67
N LEU A 232 -4.38 -5.35 -12.35
CA LEU A 232 -5.28 -6.23 -11.63
C LEU A 232 -6.74 -5.76 -11.71
N MET A 233 -6.98 -4.45 -11.60
CA MET A 233 -8.33 -3.90 -11.77
C MET A 233 -8.84 -3.96 -13.21
N LYS A 234 -7.98 -3.73 -14.22
CA LYS A 234 -8.36 -3.93 -15.63
C LYS A 234 -8.75 -5.39 -15.89
N TYR A 235 -8.03 -6.34 -15.31
CA TYR A 235 -8.39 -7.76 -15.36
C TYR A 235 -9.76 -8.00 -14.72
N LYS A 236 -9.97 -7.51 -13.49
CA LYS A 236 -11.26 -7.66 -12.77
C LYS A 236 -12.43 -7.14 -13.59
N PHE A 237 -12.28 -5.95 -14.16
CA PHE A 237 -13.31 -5.32 -14.99
C PHE A 237 -13.66 -6.16 -16.22
N LYS A 238 -12.65 -6.69 -16.93
CA LYS A 238 -12.88 -7.60 -18.07
C LYS A 238 -13.62 -8.86 -17.65
N GLU A 239 -13.24 -9.47 -16.53
CA GLU A 239 -13.91 -10.67 -16.02
C GLU A 239 -15.36 -10.42 -15.60
N ASP A 240 -15.63 -9.29 -14.96
CA ASP A 240 -16.99 -8.92 -14.57
C ASP A 240 -17.88 -8.64 -15.78
N MET A 241 -17.34 -7.99 -16.83
CA MET A 241 -18.07 -7.78 -18.08
C MET A 241 -18.40 -9.09 -18.80
N LYS A 242 -17.47 -10.05 -18.83
CA LYS A 242 -17.74 -11.39 -19.37
C LYS A 242 -18.88 -12.09 -18.60
N LYS A 243 -18.89 -11.99 -17.28
CA LYS A 243 -19.97 -12.56 -16.45
C LYS A 243 -21.31 -11.91 -16.74
N LYS A 244 -21.36 -10.58 -16.84
CA LYS A 244 -22.59 -9.85 -17.22
C LYS A 244 -23.13 -10.26 -18.57
N ASN A 245 -22.25 -10.38 -19.58
CA ASN A 245 -22.66 -10.81 -20.91
C ASN A 245 -23.19 -12.25 -20.92
N ARG A 246 -22.58 -13.16 -20.15
CA ARG A 246 -23.10 -14.53 -19.97
C ARG A 246 -24.47 -14.55 -19.29
N SER A 247 -24.68 -13.75 -18.25
CA SER A 247 -25.98 -13.63 -17.58
C SER A 247 -27.06 -12.96 -18.43
N ALA A 248 -26.68 -12.08 -19.36
CA ALA A 248 -27.61 -11.44 -20.30
C ALA A 248 -28.06 -12.40 -21.42
N ILE A 249 -27.19 -13.33 -21.85
CA ILE A 249 -27.52 -14.36 -22.84
C ILE A 249 -28.41 -15.47 -22.25
N SER A 250 -28.41 -15.67 -20.93
CA SER A 250 -29.20 -16.71 -20.25
C SER A 250 -30.64 -16.31 -19.87
N LEU A 251 -31.13 -15.13 -20.25
CA LEU A 251 -32.55 -14.77 -20.09
C LEU A 251 -33.31 -15.24 -21.34
N PRO A 252 -34.18 -16.26 -21.26
CA PRO A 252 -34.99 -16.65 -22.40
C PRO A 252 -35.95 -15.51 -22.76
N SER A 253 -36.01 -15.17 -24.04
CA SER A 253 -36.95 -14.23 -24.62
C SER A 253 -38.37 -14.80 -24.59
N PHE A 254 -38.97 -14.90 -23.42
CA PHE A 254 -40.41 -15.08 -23.30
C PHE A 254 -41.03 -13.68 -23.28
N TYR A 255 -41.39 -13.17 -24.44
CA TYR A 255 -42.62 -12.41 -24.73
C TYR A 255 -42.54 -11.95 -26.19
N SER A 256 -43.09 -12.75 -27.10
CA SER A 256 -43.65 -12.24 -28.35
C SER A 256 -45.00 -12.90 -28.58
N SER A 257 -46.05 -12.07 -28.47
CA SER A 257 -47.28 -12.12 -29.25
C SER A 257 -48.05 -13.45 -29.36
N LYS A 258 -49.06 -13.63 -28.51
CA LYS A 258 -50.32 -14.26 -28.96
C LYS A 258 -51.29 -13.14 -29.33
N SER A 259 -51.41 -12.89 -30.63
CA SER A 259 -52.59 -12.22 -31.21
C SER A 259 -53.66 -13.30 -31.42
N ILE A 260 -54.86 -13.04 -30.91
CA ILE A 260 -56.12 -13.62 -31.41
C ILE A 260 -56.88 -12.45 -32.01
#